data_AF-A0A543JD34-F1
#
_entry.id   AF-A0A543JD34-F1
#
_cell.length_a   1.000
_cell.length_b   1.000
_cell.length_c   1.000
_cell.angle_alpha   90.00
_cell.angle_beta   90.00
_cell.angle_gamma   90.00
#
_symmetry.space_group_name_H-M   'P 1'
#
loop_
_entity.id
_entity.type
_entity.pdbx_description
1 polymer ?
#
loop_
_entity_poly.entity_id
_entity_poly.type
_entity_poly.pdbx_seq_one_letter_code
_entity_poly.pdbx_strand_id
1 'polypeptide(L)'
;MVVHRPQGTPLTTAQRLVVHRCRALPHLLDPLEAELTVSSAVADLRPDEEFWAGLIEHAVSLPSRRNHALLRVLAAVLTGRPREWAANAVTPAGPALTVGGAWICDRSIDAGYLALICTYTFATAEHAMVFLIDELSGGEVRTAFVTRDVTTARTRLSDQGPLTPIGAEAAHWLLAKSYDRLDRNTDAVLDGEVRRTRLLASRRIALAFG
;
A
#
# COMPACT_ATOMS: atom_id res chain seq x y z
N MET A 1 -23.20 -41.93 -5.86
CA MET A 1 -21.80 -41.55 -6.17
C MET A 1 -21.68 -40.05 -5.99
N VAL A 2 -21.19 -39.62 -4.83
CA VAL A 2 -21.07 -38.18 -4.50
C VAL A 2 -19.85 -37.65 -5.26
N VAL A 3 -20.09 -36.85 -6.29
CA VAL A 3 -19.02 -36.16 -7.03
C VAL A 3 -18.41 -35.13 -6.08
N HIS A 4 -17.20 -35.42 -5.58
CA HIS A 4 -16.37 -34.41 -4.92
C HIS A 4 -16.09 -33.30 -5.95
N ARG A 5 -16.70 -32.13 -5.78
CA ARG A 5 -16.27 -30.92 -6.50
C ARG A 5 -14.77 -30.72 -6.20
N PRO A 6 -13.92 -30.43 -7.21
CA PRO A 6 -12.55 -30.03 -6.91
C PRO A 6 -12.57 -28.78 -6.03
N GLN A 7 -11.89 -28.90 -4.89
CA GLN A 7 -11.81 -27.93 -3.81
C GLN A 7 -10.88 -26.77 -4.19
N GLY A 8 -11.45 -25.60 -4.49
CA GLY A 8 -10.74 -24.32 -4.64
C GLY A 8 -9.70 -24.26 -5.76
N THR A 9 -9.46 -23.08 -6.31
CA THR A 9 -8.30 -22.89 -7.20
C THR A 9 -7.03 -23.23 -6.40
N PRO A 10 -6.16 -24.14 -6.88
CA PRO A 10 -4.96 -24.51 -6.15
C PRO A 10 -4.02 -23.31 -6.06
N LEU A 11 -3.67 -22.92 -4.84
CA LEU A 11 -2.76 -21.80 -4.62
C LEU A 11 -1.31 -22.20 -4.88
N THR A 12 -0.57 -21.31 -5.54
CA THR A 12 0.89 -21.38 -5.61
C THR A 12 1.49 -21.28 -4.21
N THR A 13 2.76 -21.68 -4.06
CA THR A 13 3.47 -21.57 -2.78
C THR A 13 3.50 -20.13 -2.25
N ALA A 14 3.69 -19.15 -3.15
CA ALA A 14 3.70 -17.74 -2.79
C ALA A 14 2.32 -17.25 -2.31
N GLN A 15 1.24 -17.62 -3.01
CA GLN A 15 -0.12 -17.26 -2.58
C GLN A 15 -0.49 -17.91 -1.24
N ARG A 16 -0.11 -19.18 -1.00
CA ARG A 16 -0.30 -19.85 0.30
C ARG A 16 0.42 -19.11 1.43
N LEU A 17 1.63 -18.65 1.17
CA LEU A 17 2.40 -17.87 2.14
C LEU A 17 1.69 -16.56 2.50
N VAL A 18 1.11 -15.86 1.51
CA VAL A 18 0.33 -14.64 1.76
C VAL A 18 -0.91 -14.93 2.62
N VAL A 19 -1.69 -15.95 2.27
CA VAL A 19 -2.86 -16.35 3.08
C VAL A 19 -2.46 -16.69 4.52
N HIS A 20 -1.30 -17.34 4.69
CA HIS A 20 -0.77 -17.66 6.02
C HIS A 20 -0.35 -16.40 6.80
N ARG A 21 0.40 -15.49 6.17
CA ARG A 21 0.83 -14.21 6.77
C ARG A 21 -0.38 -13.33 7.15
N CYS A 22 -1.48 -13.43 6.40
CA CYS A 22 -2.73 -12.72 6.64
C CYS A 22 -3.70 -13.41 7.63
N ARG A 23 -3.26 -14.42 8.41
CA ARG A 23 -4.12 -15.15 9.34
C ARG A 23 -4.79 -14.27 10.41
N ALA A 24 -4.18 -13.14 10.76
CA ALA A 24 -4.68 -12.22 11.79
C ALA A 24 -5.81 -11.29 11.29
N LEU A 25 -6.00 -11.15 9.97
CA LEU A 25 -6.97 -10.20 9.39
C LEU A 25 -8.38 -10.25 10.00
N PRO A 26 -8.97 -11.43 10.32
CA PRO A 26 -10.30 -11.49 10.94
C PRO A 26 -10.45 -10.81 12.30
N HIS A 27 -9.32 -10.52 12.95
CA HIS A 27 -9.25 -9.92 14.28
C HIS A 27 -8.81 -8.46 14.24
N LEU A 28 -8.36 -7.96 13.09
CA LEU A 28 -7.96 -6.57 12.92
C LEU A 28 -9.21 -5.71 12.68
N LEU A 29 -9.46 -4.79 13.60
CA LEU A 29 -10.54 -3.80 13.48
C LEU A 29 -10.05 -2.52 12.84
N ASP A 30 -8.75 -2.23 12.96
CA ASP A 30 -8.14 -1.04 12.38
C ASP A 30 -7.89 -1.25 10.87
N PRO A 31 -8.49 -0.42 10.00
CA PRO A 31 -8.30 -0.50 8.54
C PRO A 31 -6.84 -0.34 8.12
N LEU A 32 -6.08 0.55 8.79
CA LEU A 32 -4.69 0.80 8.46
C LEU A 32 -3.82 -0.42 8.79
N GLU A 33 -4.07 -1.08 9.92
CA GLU A 33 -3.34 -2.31 10.30
C GLU A 33 -3.67 -3.46 9.36
N ALA A 34 -4.92 -3.56 8.92
CA ALA A 34 -5.33 -4.56 7.93
C ALA A 34 -4.60 -4.36 6.58
N GLU A 35 -4.50 -3.13 6.11
CA GLU A 35 -3.75 -2.80 4.89
C GLU A 35 -2.26 -3.08 5.03
N LEU A 36 -1.65 -2.64 6.15
CA LEU A 36 -0.24 -2.89 6.43
C LEU A 36 0.06 -4.39 6.52
N THR A 37 -0.86 -5.18 7.06
CA THR A 37 -0.75 -6.64 7.14
C THR A 37 -0.70 -7.25 5.73
N VAL A 38 -1.61 -6.87 4.83
CA VAL A 38 -1.62 -7.38 3.45
C VAL A 38 -0.39 -6.90 2.67
N SER A 39 -0.04 -5.62 2.77
CA SER A 39 1.12 -5.06 2.08
C SER A 39 2.43 -5.69 2.54
N SER A 40 2.59 -5.89 3.85
CA SER A 40 3.75 -6.60 4.41
C SER A 40 3.78 -8.08 3.99
N ALA A 41 2.62 -8.72 3.85
CA ALA A 41 2.55 -10.12 3.44
C ALA A 41 3.11 -10.35 2.04
N VAL A 42 3.00 -9.35 1.15
CA VAL A 42 3.50 -9.38 -0.23
C VAL A 42 4.82 -8.61 -0.43
N ALA A 43 5.43 -8.09 0.63
CA ALA A 43 6.61 -7.22 0.53
C ALA A 43 7.78 -7.85 -0.25
N ASP A 44 7.99 -9.16 -0.08
CA ASP A 44 9.07 -9.91 -0.75
C ASP A 44 8.65 -10.50 -2.11
N LEU A 45 7.45 -10.18 -2.57
CA LEU A 45 6.87 -10.71 -3.80
C LEU A 45 6.72 -9.58 -4.84
N ARG A 46 6.70 -9.95 -6.11
CA ARG A 46 6.27 -9.08 -7.22
C ARG A 46 4.95 -9.60 -7.76
N PRO A 47 3.82 -9.36 -7.07
CA PRO A 47 2.55 -9.92 -7.48
C PRO A 47 2.07 -9.24 -8.76
N ASP A 48 1.83 -10.04 -9.79
CA ASP A 48 1.18 -9.62 -11.03
C ASP A 48 -0.33 -9.88 -10.97
N GLU A 49 -1.03 -9.62 -12.07
CA GLU A 49 -2.47 -9.84 -12.13
C GLU A 49 -2.85 -11.31 -11.96
N GLU A 50 -2.09 -12.26 -12.50
CA GLU A 50 -2.34 -13.70 -12.36
C GLU A 50 -2.22 -14.14 -10.89
N PHE A 51 -1.22 -13.61 -10.18
CA PHE A 51 -1.07 -13.82 -8.75
C PHE A 51 -2.32 -13.39 -7.99
N TRP A 52 -2.84 -12.19 -8.27
CA TRP A 52 -4.03 -11.68 -7.59
C TRP A 52 -5.30 -12.44 -7.99
N ALA A 53 -5.47 -12.76 -9.27
CA ALA A 53 -6.60 -13.53 -9.77
C ALA A 53 -6.72 -14.87 -9.03
N GLY A 54 -5.63 -15.66 -8.98
CA GLY A 54 -5.63 -16.95 -8.31
C GLY A 54 -5.91 -16.84 -6.80
N LEU A 55 -5.39 -15.79 -6.14
CA LEU A 55 -5.66 -15.55 -4.72
C LEU A 55 -7.14 -15.19 -4.46
N ILE A 56 -7.72 -14.34 -5.31
CA ILE A 56 -9.12 -13.92 -5.21
C ILE A 56 -10.06 -15.08 -5.51
N GLU A 57 -9.84 -15.81 -6.61
CA GLU A 57 -10.63 -16.98 -6.99
C GLU A 57 -10.61 -18.07 -5.90
N HIS A 58 -9.43 -18.33 -5.32
CA HIS A 58 -9.33 -19.24 -4.18
C HIS A 58 -10.16 -18.77 -2.98
N ALA A 59 -10.05 -17.49 -2.63
CA ALA A 59 -10.77 -16.95 -1.49
C ALA A 59 -12.30 -16.95 -1.69
N VAL A 60 -12.77 -16.75 -2.93
CA VAL A 60 -14.19 -16.85 -3.32
C VAL A 60 -14.68 -18.29 -3.29
N SER A 61 -13.89 -19.23 -3.81
CA SER A 61 -14.26 -20.64 -3.92
C SER A 61 -14.25 -21.40 -2.58
N LEU A 62 -13.54 -20.89 -1.58
CA LEU A 62 -13.50 -21.45 -0.22
C LEU A 62 -13.93 -20.40 0.83
N PRO A 63 -15.25 -20.14 0.98
CA PRO A 63 -15.74 -19.16 1.93
C PRO A 63 -15.34 -19.51 3.37
N SER A 64 -14.63 -18.60 4.02
CA SER A 64 -14.29 -18.67 5.44
C SER A 64 -14.17 -17.25 5.99
N ARG A 65 -14.27 -17.08 7.32
CA ARG A 65 -14.08 -15.76 7.94
C ARG A 65 -12.73 -15.13 7.54
N ARG A 66 -11.69 -15.95 7.42
CA ARG A 66 -10.35 -15.53 6.96
C ARG A 66 -10.34 -15.07 5.51
N ASN A 67 -10.86 -15.89 4.60
CA ASN A 67 -10.86 -15.58 3.17
C ASN A 67 -11.76 -14.37 2.86
N HIS A 68 -12.88 -14.25 3.58
CA HIS A 68 -13.73 -13.06 3.50
C HIS A 68 -13.00 -11.80 3.98
N ALA A 69 -12.34 -11.83 5.15
CA ALA A 69 -11.55 -10.69 5.63
C ALA A 69 -10.43 -10.31 4.65
N LEU A 70 -9.71 -11.29 4.10
CA LEU A 70 -8.70 -11.06 3.07
C LEU A 70 -9.30 -10.38 1.84
N LEU A 71 -10.37 -10.93 1.25
CA LEU A 71 -11.03 -10.35 0.08
C LEU A 71 -11.47 -8.89 0.33
N ARG A 72 -12.00 -8.59 1.51
CA ARG A 72 -12.44 -7.23 1.84
C ARG A 72 -11.28 -6.24 1.89
N VAL A 73 -10.13 -6.66 2.42
CA VAL A 73 -8.93 -5.82 2.44
C VAL A 73 -8.35 -5.69 1.03
N LEU A 74 -8.32 -6.76 0.24
CA LEU A 74 -7.90 -6.72 -1.17
C LEU A 74 -8.77 -5.76 -1.99
N ALA A 75 -10.09 -5.81 -1.83
CA ALA A 75 -11.03 -4.90 -2.48
C ALA A 75 -10.81 -3.42 -2.09
N ALA A 76 -10.24 -3.17 -0.92
CA ALA A 76 -9.91 -1.82 -0.46
C ALA A 76 -8.54 -1.35 -0.97
N VAL A 77 -7.52 -2.22 -0.96
CA VAL A 77 -6.12 -1.83 -1.15
C VAL A 77 -5.59 -2.01 -2.58
N LEU A 78 -6.11 -2.97 -3.34
CA LEU A 78 -5.66 -3.21 -4.70
C LEU A 78 -6.10 -2.06 -5.62
N THR A 79 -5.45 -1.95 -6.78
CA THR A 79 -5.78 -1.00 -7.84
C THR A 79 -5.99 -1.74 -9.16
N GLY A 80 -6.61 -1.08 -10.16
CA GLY A 80 -6.88 -1.66 -11.47
C GLY A 80 -7.79 -2.90 -11.42
N ARG A 81 -7.61 -3.82 -12.37
CA ARG A 81 -8.43 -5.05 -12.51
C ARG A 81 -8.49 -5.92 -11.25
N PRO A 82 -7.37 -6.17 -10.54
CA PRO A 82 -7.41 -6.93 -9.28
C PRO A 82 -8.37 -6.36 -8.22
N ARG A 83 -8.48 -5.02 -8.15
CA ARG A 83 -9.45 -4.37 -7.26
C ARG A 83 -10.88 -4.68 -7.67
N GLU A 84 -11.18 -4.58 -8.96
CA GLU A 84 -12.52 -4.83 -9.52
C GLU A 84 -12.95 -6.27 -9.23
N TRP A 85 -12.07 -7.25 -9.45
CA TRP A 85 -12.36 -8.65 -9.16
C TRP A 85 -12.70 -8.88 -7.68
N ALA A 86 -11.92 -8.30 -6.76
CA ALA A 86 -12.18 -8.41 -5.33
C ALA A 86 -13.47 -7.66 -4.92
N ALA A 87 -13.70 -6.46 -5.44
CA ALA A 87 -14.87 -5.63 -5.14
C ALA A 87 -16.18 -6.21 -5.69
N ASN A 88 -16.13 -6.97 -6.78
CA ASN A 88 -17.27 -7.71 -7.30
C ASN A 88 -17.68 -8.88 -6.39
N ALA A 89 -16.74 -9.41 -5.60
CA ALA A 89 -17.00 -10.51 -4.68
C ALA A 89 -17.47 -10.03 -3.29
N VAL A 90 -16.94 -8.90 -2.81
CA VAL A 90 -17.23 -8.38 -1.46
C VAL A 90 -17.18 -6.86 -1.39
N THR A 91 -17.92 -6.28 -0.45
CA THR A 91 -17.75 -4.87 -0.09
C THR A 91 -16.38 -4.63 0.56
N PRO A 92 -15.62 -3.60 0.14
CA PRO A 92 -14.34 -3.24 0.75
C PRO A 92 -14.37 -3.13 2.29
N ALA A 93 -13.23 -3.38 2.91
CA ALA A 93 -13.06 -3.23 4.35
C ALA A 93 -12.95 -1.75 4.77
N GLY A 94 -13.47 -1.45 5.96
CA GLY A 94 -13.30 -0.15 6.61
C GLY A 94 -14.09 1.00 5.98
N PRO A 95 -14.02 2.20 6.60
CA PRO A 95 -14.52 3.43 5.98
C PRO A 95 -13.68 3.80 4.75
N ALA A 96 -14.24 4.67 3.89
CA ALA A 96 -13.48 5.22 2.78
C ALA A 96 -12.24 5.98 3.28
N LEU A 97 -11.15 5.88 2.52
CA LEU A 97 -9.91 6.61 2.77
C LEU A 97 -9.98 7.96 2.06
N THR A 98 -9.78 9.04 2.79
CA THR A 98 -9.74 10.40 2.23
C THR A 98 -8.33 10.95 2.25
N VAL A 99 -7.95 11.69 1.20
CA VAL A 99 -6.67 12.39 1.12
C VAL A 99 -6.73 13.67 1.95
N GLY A 100 -5.71 13.90 2.77
CA GLY A 100 -5.54 15.11 3.58
C GLY A 100 -4.53 16.09 2.97
N GLY A 101 -3.80 16.79 3.84
CA GLY A 101 -2.71 17.69 3.44
C GLY A 101 -1.43 16.95 3.02
N ALA A 102 -0.60 17.63 2.25
CA ALA A 102 0.72 17.17 1.82
C ALA A 102 1.77 18.29 1.93
N TRP A 103 3.00 17.90 2.23
CA TRP A 103 4.13 18.82 2.39
C TRP A 103 5.43 18.21 1.89
N ILE A 104 6.33 19.07 1.44
CA ILE A 104 7.71 18.69 1.07
C ILE A 104 8.72 19.39 1.97
N CYS A 105 9.78 18.68 2.31
CA CYS A 105 11.03 19.25 2.79
C CYS A 105 12.07 18.98 1.71
N ASP A 106 12.44 20.02 0.97
CA ASP A 106 13.40 19.93 -0.12
C ASP A 106 14.81 20.17 0.41
N ARG A 107 15.64 19.13 0.40
CA ARG A 107 17.06 19.14 0.74
C ARG A 107 17.89 18.63 -0.43
N SER A 108 17.37 18.73 -1.66
CA SER A 108 17.97 18.12 -2.85
C SER A 108 19.35 18.71 -3.14
N ILE A 109 19.54 20.02 -2.92
CA ILE A 109 20.83 20.70 -3.12
C ILE A 109 21.83 20.36 -2.01
N ASP A 110 21.38 20.37 -0.75
CA ASP A 110 22.30 20.28 0.39
C ASP A 110 22.61 18.84 0.82
N ALA A 111 21.67 17.93 0.63
CA ALA A 111 21.73 16.55 1.14
C ALA A 111 21.24 15.50 0.13
N GLY A 112 20.85 15.92 -1.08
CA GLY A 112 20.51 15.00 -2.16
C GLY A 112 19.13 14.32 -2.05
N TYR A 113 18.25 14.78 -1.15
CA TYR A 113 16.94 14.17 -0.96
C TYR A 113 15.80 15.18 -0.89
N LEU A 114 14.61 14.70 -1.23
CA LEU A 114 13.34 15.36 -1.00
C LEU A 114 12.49 14.47 -0.09
N ALA A 115 12.05 15.00 1.05
CA ALA A 115 11.11 14.30 1.90
C ALA A 115 9.68 14.76 1.59
N LEU A 116 8.78 13.81 1.32
CA LEU A 116 7.36 14.04 1.07
C LEU A 116 6.55 13.43 2.21
N ILE A 117 5.63 14.19 2.79
CA ILE A 117 4.65 13.68 3.75
C ILE A 117 3.24 13.94 3.24
N CYS A 118 2.43 12.89 3.20
CA CYS A 118 1.01 12.94 2.84
C CYS A 118 0.17 12.39 3.99
N THR A 119 -0.90 13.09 4.33
CA THR A 119 -1.86 12.66 5.36
C THR A 119 -3.10 12.04 4.73
N TYR A 120 -3.70 11.10 5.45
CA TYR A 120 -4.88 10.36 5.04
C TYR A 120 -5.75 10.04 6.24
N THR A 121 -7.06 9.96 6.02
CA THR A 121 -8.02 9.74 7.12
C THR A 121 -8.96 8.58 6.80
N PHE A 122 -9.07 7.65 7.76
CA PHE A 122 -10.15 6.67 7.81
C PHE A 122 -11.23 7.16 8.76
N ALA A 123 -12.35 7.67 8.22
CA ALA A 123 -13.39 8.34 9.00
C ALA A 123 -12.84 9.52 9.84
N THR A 124 -12.41 9.25 11.08
CA THR A 124 -11.79 10.24 11.98
C THR A 124 -10.34 9.94 12.34
N ALA A 125 -9.81 8.77 11.96
CA ALA A 125 -8.45 8.35 12.28
C ALA A 125 -7.46 8.81 11.21
N GLU A 126 -6.71 9.87 11.52
CA GLU A 126 -5.65 10.40 10.66
C GLU A 126 -4.36 9.58 10.79
N HIS A 127 -3.64 9.45 9.68
CA HIS A 127 -2.27 8.94 9.62
C HIS A 127 -1.50 9.64 8.51
N ALA A 128 -0.19 9.54 8.55
CA ALA A 128 0.70 10.03 7.51
C ALA A 128 1.50 8.89 6.89
N MET A 129 1.73 8.99 5.59
CA MET A 129 2.83 8.30 4.93
C MET A 129 3.94 9.31 4.67
N VAL A 130 5.17 8.92 5.01
CA VAL A 130 6.37 9.72 4.78
C VAL A 130 7.24 8.97 3.78
N PHE A 131 7.75 9.67 2.79
CA PHE A 131 8.59 9.16 1.72
C PHE A 131 9.87 9.98 1.64
N LEU A 132 11.01 9.31 1.55
CA LEU A 132 12.29 9.91 1.25
C LEU A 132 12.64 9.59 -0.19
N ILE A 133 12.69 10.61 -1.03
CA ILE A 133 13.01 10.54 -2.45
C ILE A 133 14.46 10.96 -2.61
N ASP A 134 15.28 10.09 -3.18
CA ASP A 134 16.70 10.34 -3.43
C ASP A 134 16.87 10.95 -4.82
N GLU A 135 17.14 12.25 -4.85
CA GLU A 135 17.31 13.02 -6.07
C GLU A 135 18.67 12.79 -6.72
N LEU A 136 19.68 12.33 -5.98
CA LEU A 136 20.98 11.94 -6.55
C LEU A 136 20.88 10.65 -7.36
N SER A 137 19.99 9.76 -6.95
CA SER A 137 19.67 8.53 -7.67
C SER A 137 18.54 8.68 -8.69
N GLY A 138 18.32 9.90 -9.21
CA GLY A 138 17.31 10.15 -10.24
C GLY A 138 15.87 10.29 -9.71
N GLY A 139 15.69 10.46 -8.40
CA GLY A 139 14.41 10.76 -7.76
C GLY A 139 13.57 9.52 -7.46
N GLU A 140 14.21 8.47 -6.93
CA GLU A 140 13.61 7.20 -6.51
C GLU A 140 13.20 7.23 -5.03
N VAL A 141 12.12 6.52 -4.66
CA VAL A 141 11.78 6.34 -3.24
C VAL A 141 12.78 5.38 -2.58
N ARG A 142 13.57 5.88 -1.62
CA ARG A 142 14.55 5.09 -0.85
C ARG A 142 14.04 4.62 0.49
N THR A 143 13.19 5.42 1.13
CA THR A 143 12.58 5.08 2.42
C THR A 143 11.12 5.47 2.38
N ALA A 144 10.26 4.66 2.98
CA ALA A 144 8.86 4.99 3.15
C ALA A 144 8.37 4.40 4.45
N PHE A 145 7.58 5.12 5.24
CA PHE A 145 6.96 4.54 6.43
C PHE A 145 5.60 5.19 6.72
N VAL A 146 4.85 4.57 7.61
CA VAL A 146 3.52 5.04 8.02
C VAL A 146 3.53 5.35 9.51
N THR A 147 2.85 6.42 9.91
CA THR A 147 2.72 6.82 11.30
C THR A 147 1.35 7.42 11.59
N ARG A 148 0.82 7.16 12.79
CA ARG A 148 -0.36 7.85 13.33
C ARG A 148 -0.01 9.15 14.04
N ASP A 149 1.26 9.33 14.42
CA ASP A 149 1.73 10.57 15.04
C ASP A 149 2.13 11.59 13.96
N VAL A 150 1.11 12.15 13.32
CA VAL A 150 1.23 13.10 12.20
C VAL A 150 1.95 14.38 12.65
N THR A 151 1.62 14.89 13.84
CA THR A 151 2.23 16.10 14.39
C THR A 151 3.71 15.91 14.65
N THR A 152 4.12 14.80 15.28
CA THR A 152 5.55 14.52 15.48
C THR A 152 6.27 14.32 14.16
N ALA A 153 5.66 13.62 13.19
CA ALA A 153 6.26 13.43 11.87
C ALA A 153 6.52 14.77 11.15
N ARG A 154 5.54 15.68 11.17
CA ARG A 154 5.67 17.02 10.59
C ARG A 154 6.74 17.85 11.31
N THR A 155 6.75 17.81 12.64
CA THR A 155 7.72 18.55 13.47
C THR A 155 9.14 18.08 13.18
N ARG A 156 9.37 16.76 13.19
CA ARG A 156 10.70 16.20 12.90
C ARG A 156 11.17 16.49 11.48
N LEU A 157 10.27 16.51 10.50
CA LEU A 157 10.61 16.91 9.14
C LEU A 157 10.94 18.41 9.06
N SER A 158 10.20 19.27 9.76
CA SER A 158 10.52 20.72 9.80
C SER A 158 11.85 21.01 10.48
N ASP A 159 12.31 20.16 11.39
CA ASP A 159 13.65 20.29 11.99
C ASP A 159 14.77 20.01 10.97
N GLN A 160 14.47 19.29 9.88
CA GLN A 160 15.42 19.05 8.79
C GLN A 160 15.43 20.18 7.75
N GLY A 161 14.45 21.06 7.72
CA GLY A 161 14.38 22.16 6.75
C GLY A 161 12.95 22.69 6.55
N PRO A 162 12.78 23.73 5.73
CA PRO A 162 11.47 24.32 5.50
C PRO A 162 10.46 23.29 4.98
N LEU A 163 9.32 23.17 5.69
CA LEU A 163 8.24 22.28 5.30
C LEU A 163 7.20 23.07 4.50
N THR A 164 7.25 22.92 3.17
CA THR A 164 6.40 23.68 2.23
C THR A 164 5.13 22.89 1.92
N PRO A 165 3.93 23.45 2.13
CA PRO A 165 2.70 22.78 1.73
C PRO A 165 2.62 22.66 0.20
N ILE A 166 2.16 21.52 -0.28
CA ILE A 166 1.91 21.29 -1.70
C ILE A 166 0.51 20.71 -1.91
N GLY A 167 -0.04 20.91 -3.11
CA GLY A 167 -1.34 20.33 -3.47
C GLY A 167 -1.30 18.81 -3.43
N ALA A 168 -2.40 18.19 -3.01
CA ALA A 168 -2.52 16.74 -2.94
C ALA A 168 -2.23 16.07 -4.30
N GLU A 169 -2.77 16.61 -5.40
CA GLU A 169 -2.49 16.09 -6.74
C GLU A 169 -1.00 16.13 -7.09
N ALA A 170 -0.33 17.26 -6.83
CA ALA A 170 1.11 17.40 -7.08
C ALA A 170 1.94 16.42 -6.24
N ALA A 171 1.56 16.21 -4.98
CA ALA A 171 2.20 15.24 -4.08
C ALA A 171 2.11 13.81 -4.62
N HIS A 172 0.92 13.40 -5.08
CA HIS A 172 0.71 12.05 -5.59
C HIS A 172 1.30 11.87 -6.99
N TRP A 173 1.39 12.93 -7.79
CA TRP A 173 2.12 12.90 -9.06
C TRP A 173 3.62 12.70 -8.85
N LEU A 174 4.21 13.44 -7.90
CA LEU A 174 5.61 13.24 -7.50
C LEU A 174 5.84 11.80 -7.03
N LEU A 175 4.95 11.30 -6.16
CA LEU A 175 5.02 9.94 -5.65
C LEU A 175 4.91 8.89 -6.76
N ALA A 176 3.97 9.06 -7.69
CA ALA A 176 3.79 8.16 -8.84
C ALA A 176 5.04 8.12 -9.72
N LYS A 177 5.62 9.29 -10.02
CA LYS A 177 6.86 9.40 -10.80
C LYS A 177 8.04 8.73 -10.11
N SER A 178 8.18 8.90 -8.80
CA SER A 178 9.26 8.30 -8.02
C SER A 178 9.14 6.78 -7.94
N TYR A 179 7.93 6.22 -7.84
CA TYR A 179 7.71 4.77 -7.91
C TYR A 179 7.89 4.21 -9.33
N ASP A 180 7.48 4.92 -10.39
CA ASP A 180 7.74 4.50 -11.78
C ASP A 180 9.25 4.40 -12.06
N ARG A 181 10.05 5.36 -11.56
CA ARG A 181 11.52 5.29 -11.63
C ARG A 181 12.09 4.09 -10.88
N LEU A 182 11.62 3.88 -9.65
CA LEU A 182 12.01 2.75 -8.82
C LEU A 182 11.74 1.40 -9.52
N ASP A 183 10.63 1.31 -10.25
CA ASP A 183 10.20 0.07 -10.91
C ASP A 183 11.01 -0.25 -12.16
N ARG A 184 11.51 0.79 -12.84
CA ARG A 184 12.41 0.66 -13.97
C ARG A 184 13.83 0.33 -13.56
N ASN A 185 14.22 0.66 -12.32
CA ASN A 185 15.54 0.33 -11.79
C ASN A 185 15.58 -1.09 -11.23
N THR A 186 15.95 -2.06 -12.07
CA THR A 186 16.05 -3.47 -11.69
C THR A 186 17.16 -3.76 -10.68
N ASP A 187 18.14 -2.87 -10.56
CA ASP A 187 19.32 -3.02 -9.70
C ASP A 187 19.16 -2.30 -8.34
N ALA A 188 18.05 -1.58 -8.15
CA ALA A 188 17.78 -0.85 -6.91
C ALA A 188 17.65 -1.81 -5.72
N VAL A 189 18.53 -1.65 -4.74
CA VAL A 189 18.36 -2.28 -3.42
C VAL A 189 17.24 -1.54 -2.68
N LEU A 190 16.04 -2.12 -2.70
CA LEU A 190 14.91 -1.55 -1.98
C LEU A 190 15.09 -1.70 -0.47
N ASP A 191 14.82 -0.62 0.26
CA ASP A 191 14.65 -0.70 1.70
C ASP A 191 13.45 -1.59 2.08
N GLY A 192 13.55 -2.25 3.23
CA GLY A 192 12.51 -3.16 3.70
C GLY A 192 11.18 -2.46 3.99
N GLU A 193 11.21 -1.20 4.43
CA GLU A 193 9.98 -0.43 4.64
C GLU A 193 9.33 -0.03 3.32
N VAL A 194 10.11 0.37 2.31
CA VAL A 194 9.58 0.66 0.96
C VAL A 194 8.85 -0.56 0.39
N ARG A 195 9.40 -1.76 0.56
CA ARG A 195 8.72 -3.01 0.17
C ARG A 195 7.42 -3.20 0.96
N ARG A 196 7.44 -3.01 2.28
CA ARG A 196 6.27 -3.19 3.15
C ARG A 196 5.16 -2.20 2.92
N THR A 197 5.45 -0.96 2.51
CA THR A 197 4.43 0.08 2.28
C THR A 197 4.04 0.22 0.81
N ARG A 198 4.65 -0.56 -0.10
CA ARG A 198 4.47 -0.41 -1.55
C ARG A 198 3.02 -0.50 -2.00
N LEU A 199 2.27 -1.50 -1.51
CA LEU A 199 0.87 -1.68 -1.89
C LEU A 199 0.01 -0.52 -1.37
N LEU A 200 0.33 -0.01 -0.18
CA LEU A 200 -0.32 1.18 0.34
C LEU A 200 -0.06 2.35 -0.59
N ALA A 201 1.20 2.64 -0.93
CA ALA A 201 1.58 3.74 -1.80
C ALA A 201 0.82 3.69 -3.14
N SER A 202 0.72 2.50 -3.78
CA SER A 202 -0.07 2.32 -5.01
C SER A 202 -1.54 2.71 -4.82
N ARG A 203 -2.18 2.30 -3.71
CA ARG A 203 -3.55 2.72 -3.38
C ARG A 203 -3.65 4.24 -3.21
N ARG A 204 -2.69 4.86 -2.53
CA ARG A 204 -2.71 6.31 -2.26
C ARG A 204 -2.55 7.11 -3.55
N ILE A 205 -1.66 6.67 -4.44
CA ILE A 205 -1.51 7.23 -5.78
C ILE A 205 -2.85 7.14 -6.52
N ALA A 206 -3.48 5.96 -6.58
CA ALA A 206 -4.76 5.80 -7.27
C ALA A 206 -5.85 6.72 -6.71
N LEU A 207 -5.96 6.84 -5.38
CA LEU A 207 -6.97 7.71 -4.74
C LEU A 207 -6.88 9.18 -5.14
N ALA A 208 -5.70 9.67 -5.50
CA ALA A 208 -5.52 11.06 -5.91
C ALA A 208 -5.86 11.32 -7.39
N PHE A 209 -5.94 10.27 -8.21
CA PHE A 209 -6.23 10.37 -9.65
C PHE A 209 -7.62 9.85 -10.05
N GLY A 210 -8.34 9.17 -9.15
CA GLY A 210 -9.71 8.67 -9.36
C GLY A 210 -9.76 7.18 -9.65
#